data_AF-A0A3E0KFE9-F1
#
_entry.id   AF-A0A3E0KFE9-F1
#
_cell.length_a   1.000
_cell.length_b   1.000
_cell.length_c   1.000
_cell.angle_alpha   90.00
_cell.angle_beta   90.00
_cell.angle_gamma   90.00
#
_symmetry.space_group_name_H-M   'P 1'
#
loop_
_entity.id
_entity.type
_entity.pdbx_description
1 polymer ?
#
loop_
_entity_poly.entity_id
_entity_poly.type
_entity_poly.pdbx_seq_one_letter_code
_entity_poly.pdbx_strand_id
1 'polypeptide(L)'
;MPGPARWLCLVLAGLAAAAAATGPAAAVSWAGTPAEAGAEEPQPPATCCSGEPVRIVVVDLETGEELWSAPARAGDEIWYTYTHSADKTPVQSLLRVEAPPVGLVLVLERYLWYGAGLEFRSDRGVYLDGRWVVVEAERAVGRLPLRVAGTVEQEIIVGQNRTTLSELAEYGARVMLEVRP
;
A
#
# COMPACT_ATOMS: atom_id res chain seq x y z
N MET A 1 50.45 16.80 -0.05
CA MET A 1 51.52 15.78 -0.09
C MET A 1 51.00 14.47 0.52
N PRO A 2 50.38 13.56 -0.25
CA PRO A 2 50.11 12.20 0.21
C PRO A 2 51.16 11.23 -0.35
N GLY A 3 51.85 10.50 0.54
CA GLY A 3 52.79 9.43 0.18
C GLY A 3 52.07 8.07 0.03
N PRO A 4 52.56 7.16 -0.82
CA PRO A 4 51.86 5.93 -1.18
C PRO A 4 52.32 4.72 -0.34
N ALA A 5 51.41 3.81 -0.01
CA ALA A 5 51.75 2.47 0.45
C ALA A 5 51.16 1.42 -0.49
N ARG A 6 52.06 0.68 -1.13
CA ARG A 6 51.83 -0.37 -2.11
C ARG A 6 51.79 -1.74 -1.42
N TRP A 7 50.81 -2.56 -1.83
CA TRP A 7 50.89 -4.00 -2.15
C TRP A 7 51.12 -5.02 -1.03
N LEU A 8 50.21 -6.00 -0.94
CA LEU A 8 50.59 -7.41 -1.11
C LEU A 8 49.41 -8.28 -1.59
N CYS A 9 49.63 -8.97 -2.70
CA CYS A 9 48.81 -10.08 -3.19
C CYS A 9 49.04 -11.33 -2.33
N LEU A 10 48.00 -12.13 -2.11
CA LEU A 10 48.19 -13.56 -1.87
C LEU A 10 47.10 -14.37 -2.58
N VAL A 11 47.57 -15.09 -3.59
CA VAL A 11 46.90 -16.17 -4.32
C VAL A 11 46.94 -17.41 -3.42
N LEU A 12 45.82 -18.12 -3.26
CA LEU A 12 45.85 -19.56 -3.05
C LEU A 12 44.73 -20.24 -3.84
N ALA A 13 45.17 -21.20 -4.64
CA ALA A 13 44.39 -22.11 -5.46
C ALA A 13 43.78 -23.23 -4.61
N GLY A 14 42.64 -23.75 -5.05
CA GLY A 14 42.03 -24.98 -4.54
C GLY A 14 41.28 -25.67 -5.66
N LEU A 15 41.93 -26.65 -6.28
CA LEU A 15 41.43 -27.50 -7.35
C LEU A 15 40.95 -28.83 -6.74
N ALA A 16 39.75 -29.31 -7.07
CA ALA A 16 39.40 -30.73 -6.99
C ALA A 16 38.22 -31.08 -7.93
N ALA A 17 38.56 -31.89 -8.93
CA ALA A 17 37.71 -32.75 -9.77
C ALA A 17 37.02 -33.84 -8.92
N ALA A 18 36.09 -34.71 -9.33
CA ALA A 18 35.29 -35.04 -10.50
C ALA A 18 34.30 -36.14 -10.00
N ALA A 19 33.19 -36.41 -10.71
CA ALA A 19 32.76 -37.76 -11.11
C ALA A 19 31.33 -37.74 -11.66
N ALA A 20 31.21 -38.13 -12.92
CA ALA A 20 29.97 -38.52 -13.57
C ALA A 20 29.55 -39.93 -13.11
N ALA A 21 28.24 -40.16 -13.03
CA ALA A 21 27.66 -41.50 -13.05
C ALA A 21 26.38 -41.49 -13.89
N THR A 22 26.55 -41.95 -15.13
CA THR A 22 25.51 -42.40 -16.06
C THR A 22 24.86 -43.69 -15.55
N GLY A 23 23.53 -43.77 -15.62
CA GLY A 23 22.74 -45.00 -15.45
C GLY A 23 21.57 -45.01 -16.45
N PRO A 24 21.16 -46.18 -16.98
CA PRO A 24 20.55 -46.27 -18.31
C PRO A 24 19.02 -46.18 -18.34
N ALA A 25 18.55 -45.90 -19.56
CA ALA A 25 17.16 -45.89 -20.00
C ALA A 25 16.46 -47.25 -19.80
N ALA A 26 15.19 -47.20 -19.39
CA ALA A 26 14.22 -48.24 -19.64
C ALA A 26 12.93 -47.59 -20.16
N ALA A 27 12.69 -47.77 -21.46
CA ALA A 27 11.44 -47.44 -22.10
C ALA A 27 10.36 -48.42 -21.65
N VAL A 28 9.20 -47.90 -21.22
CA VAL A 28 7.95 -48.65 -21.19
C VAL A 28 6.91 -47.79 -21.90
N SER A 29 6.56 -48.22 -23.10
CA SER A 29 5.43 -47.76 -23.89
C SER A 29 4.44 -48.90 -23.89
N TRP A 30 3.18 -48.71 -23.47
CA TRP A 30 2.01 -49.35 -24.09
C TRP A 30 0.80 -48.43 -23.92
N ALA A 31 0.07 -48.31 -25.02
CA ALA A 31 -0.99 -47.36 -25.28
C ALA A 31 -2.25 -47.59 -24.45
N GLY A 32 -2.89 -46.48 -24.07
CA GLY A 32 -4.31 -46.40 -23.72
C GLY A 32 -4.90 -45.16 -24.40
N THR A 33 -5.84 -45.37 -25.32
CA THR A 33 -6.63 -44.36 -26.03
C THR A 33 -7.51 -43.58 -25.03
N PRO A 34 -7.89 -42.33 -25.33
CA PRO A 34 -8.27 -41.34 -24.33
C PRO A 34 -9.72 -41.53 -23.86
N ALA A 35 -9.94 -41.44 -22.55
CA ALA A 35 -11.26 -41.10 -22.03
C ALA A 35 -11.44 -39.59 -22.21
N GLU A 36 -12.56 -39.20 -22.81
CA GLU A 36 -12.98 -37.81 -22.99
C GLU A 36 -12.89 -37.05 -21.67
N ALA A 37 -11.83 -36.26 -21.52
CA ALA A 37 -11.82 -35.17 -20.56
C ALA A 37 -12.75 -34.11 -21.13
N GLY A 38 -13.99 -34.08 -20.62
CA GLY A 38 -14.80 -32.89 -20.69
C GLY A 38 -13.94 -31.74 -20.19
N ALA A 39 -13.57 -30.83 -21.10
CA ALA A 39 -12.93 -29.59 -20.75
C ALA A 39 -13.96 -28.80 -19.94
N GLU A 40 -13.94 -28.98 -18.63
CA GLU A 40 -14.44 -27.96 -17.72
C GLU A 40 -13.49 -26.77 -17.91
N GLU A 41 -13.95 -25.85 -18.75
CA GLU A 41 -13.34 -24.54 -18.94
C GLU A 41 -13.03 -23.99 -17.55
N PRO A 42 -11.76 -23.68 -17.21
CA PRO A 42 -11.44 -23.21 -15.88
C PRO A 42 -12.23 -21.91 -15.67
N GLN A 43 -13.28 -22.00 -14.85
CA GLN A 43 -14.02 -20.81 -14.47
C GLN A 43 -12.99 -19.86 -13.85
N PRO A 44 -12.88 -18.61 -14.36
CA PRO A 44 -12.00 -17.64 -13.74
C PRO A 44 -12.39 -17.56 -12.26
N PRO A 45 -11.44 -17.45 -11.31
CA PRO A 45 -11.77 -17.45 -9.90
C PRO A 45 -12.71 -16.28 -9.59
N ALA A 46 -14.00 -16.55 -9.58
CA ALA A 46 -14.99 -15.67 -9.00
C ALA A 46 -14.82 -15.82 -7.50
N THR A 47 -13.90 -15.04 -6.91
CA THR A 47 -14.01 -14.38 -5.59
C THR A 47 -12.68 -13.66 -5.30
N CYS A 48 -12.45 -12.51 -5.91
CA CYS A 48 -11.48 -11.51 -5.43
C CYS A 48 -12.17 -10.33 -4.72
N CYS A 49 -13.48 -10.46 -4.51
CA CYS A 49 -14.42 -9.42 -4.08
C CYS A 49 -14.95 -9.69 -2.67
N SER A 50 -14.14 -10.29 -1.78
CA SER A 50 -14.60 -10.69 -0.45
C SER A 50 -14.51 -9.52 0.54
N GLY A 51 -15.52 -8.65 0.50
CA GLY A 51 -15.68 -7.56 1.44
C GLY A 51 -17.10 -7.01 1.37
N GLU A 52 -17.68 -6.66 2.52
CA GLU A 52 -19.00 -6.02 2.56
C GLU A 52 -18.95 -4.72 1.74
N PRO A 53 -19.91 -4.48 0.83
CA PRO A 53 -19.97 -3.23 0.09
C PRO A 53 -20.22 -2.08 1.06
N VAL A 54 -19.41 -1.03 0.95
CA VAL A 54 -19.50 0.19 1.74
C VAL A 54 -19.22 1.39 0.82
N ARG A 55 -19.28 2.59 1.39
CA ARG A 55 -18.87 3.81 0.70
C ARG A 55 -17.97 4.66 1.59
N ILE A 56 -17.01 5.29 0.95
CA ILE A 56 -16.20 6.36 1.55
C ILE A 56 -16.90 7.66 1.26
N VAL A 57 -17.09 8.48 2.28
CA VAL A 57 -17.77 9.77 2.14
C VAL A 57 -16.94 10.89 2.76
N VAL A 58 -17.05 12.07 2.17
CA VAL A 58 -16.58 13.33 2.74
C VAL A 58 -17.81 14.12 3.14
N VAL A 59 -17.87 14.50 4.41
CA VAL A 59 -19.01 15.18 5.01
C VAL A 59 -18.58 16.53 5.55
N ASP A 60 -19.32 17.58 5.28
CA ASP A 60 -19.11 18.87 5.93
C ASP A 60 -19.46 18.74 7.43
N LEU A 61 -18.54 19.10 8.31
CA LEU A 61 -18.75 18.93 9.76
C LEU A 61 -19.67 19.98 10.39
N GLU A 62 -19.89 21.11 9.71
CA GLU A 62 -20.78 22.17 10.19
C GLU A 62 -22.22 21.91 9.75
N THR A 63 -22.43 21.54 8.49
CA THR A 63 -23.78 21.34 7.92
C THR A 63 -24.26 19.90 7.96
N GLY A 64 -23.34 18.92 8.03
CA GLY A 64 -23.63 17.50 7.90
C GLY A 64 -23.88 17.04 6.45
N GLU A 65 -23.68 17.91 5.47
CA GLU A 65 -23.86 17.62 4.05
C GLU A 65 -22.81 16.63 3.54
N GLU A 66 -23.24 15.64 2.76
CA GLU A 66 -22.33 14.72 2.06
C GLU A 66 -21.81 15.42 0.78
N LEU A 67 -20.55 15.89 0.83
CA LEU A 67 -19.93 16.64 -0.26
C LEU A 67 -19.42 15.74 -1.39
N TRP A 68 -19.05 14.51 -1.05
CA TRP A 68 -18.53 13.54 -2.00
C TRP A 68 -18.68 12.11 -1.48
N SER A 69 -18.84 11.16 -2.39
CA SER A 69 -18.79 9.74 -2.06
C SER A 69 -18.19 8.88 -3.17
N ALA A 70 -17.60 7.75 -2.78
CA ALA A 70 -17.11 6.72 -3.68
C ALA A 70 -17.40 5.31 -3.15
N PRO A 71 -17.70 4.36 -4.05
CA PRO A 71 -17.88 2.97 -3.66
C PRO A 71 -16.56 2.35 -3.18
N ALA A 72 -16.64 1.52 -2.16
CA ALA A 72 -15.53 0.74 -1.62
C ALA A 72 -16.05 -0.59 -1.05
N ARG A 73 -15.15 -1.41 -0.53
CA ARG A 73 -15.44 -2.61 0.24
C ARG A 73 -14.65 -2.62 1.53
N ALA A 74 -15.19 -3.28 2.55
CA ALA A 74 -14.39 -3.63 3.71
C ALA A 74 -13.17 -4.47 3.26
N GLY A 75 -11.99 -4.10 3.74
CA GLY A 75 -10.69 -4.62 3.30
C GLY A 75 -10.00 -3.77 2.23
N ASP A 76 -10.68 -2.86 1.55
CA ASP A 76 -10.05 -2.00 0.54
C ASP A 76 -9.04 -1.04 1.19
N GLU A 77 -8.01 -0.70 0.43
CA GLU A 77 -7.05 0.33 0.79
C GLU A 77 -7.34 1.62 0.01
N ILE A 78 -7.32 2.74 0.72
CA ILE A 78 -7.52 4.09 0.17
C ILE A 78 -6.35 4.97 0.58
N TRP A 79 -6.07 5.98 -0.24
CA TRP A 79 -5.02 6.95 0.05
C TRP A 79 -5.63 8.30 0.40
N TYR A 80 -5.06 8.92 1.44
CA TYR A 80 -5.15 10.35 1.65
C TYR A 80 -3.76 10.95 1.43
N THR A 81 -3.64 11.92 0.54
CA THR A 81 -2.36 12.53 0.20
C THR A 81 -2.44 14.03 0.30
N TYR A 82 -1.41 14.66 0.86
CA TYR A 82 -1.34 16.11 0.94
C TYR A 82 0.11 16.61 0.86
N THR A 83 0.28 17.88 0.51
CA THR A 83 1.59 18.54 0.61
C THR A 83 1.72 19.26 1.95
N HIS A 84 2.77 18.96 2.72
CA HIS A 84 3.06 19.68 3.96
C HIS A 84 3.36 21.15 3.65
N SER A 85 2.59 22.08 4.22
CA SER A 85 2.62 23.49 3.80
C SER A 85 3.93 24.21 4.15
N ALA A 86 4.63 23.78 5.20
CA ALA A 86 5.92 24.33 5.60
C ALA A 86 7.07 23.72 4.81
N ASP A 87 7.15 22.39 4.76
CA ASP A 87 8.28 21.68 4.15
C ASP A 87 8.13 21.49 2.64
N LYS A 88 6.93 21.75 2.11
CA LYS A 88 6.57 21.54 0.70
C LYS A 88 6.84 20.11 0.22
N THR A 89 6.80 19.15 1.13
CA THR A 89 6.98 17.72 0.83
C THR A 89 5.64 16.99 0.85
N PRO A 90 5.45 16.00 -0.05
CA PRO A 90 4.27 15.16 -0.01
C PRO A 90 4.27 14.26 1.22
N VAL A 91 3.06 14.02 1.73
CA VAL A 91 2.74 13.04 2.76
C VAL A 91 1.63 12.16 2.22
N GLN A 92 1.75 10.84 2.44
CA GLN A 92 0.72 9.88 2.03
C GLN A 92 0.34 9.02 3.23
N SER A 93 -0.95 8.92 3.52
CA SER A 93 -1.50 8.04 4.54
C SER A 93 -2.29 6.93 3.85
N LEU A 94 -1.91 5.69 4.10
CA LEU A 94 -2.65 4.50 3.63
C LEU A 94 -3.67 4.12 4.69
N LEU A 95 -4.94 4.11 4.31
CA LEU A 95 -6.05 3.76 5.20
C LEU A 95 -6.69 2.48 4.66
N ARG A 96 -6.88 1.49 5.53
CA ARG A 96 -7.73 0.33 5.25
C ARG A 96 -9.15 0.64 5.68
N VAL A 97 -10.10 0.28 4.83
CA VAL A 97 -11.53 0.41 5.06
C VAL A 97 -12.02 -0.80 5.83
N GLU A 98 -12.65 -0.59 6.98
CA GLU A 98 -13.32 -1.61 7.75
C GLU A 98 -14.81 -1.28 7.83
N ALA A 99 -15.64 -2.33 7.90
CA ALA A 99 -17.07 -2.13 8.09
C ALA A 99 -17.34 -1.36 9.40
N PRO A 100 -18.39 -0.50 9.45
CA PRO A 100 -18.82 0.09 10.69
C PRO A 100 -19.06 -0.98 11.78
N PRO A 101 -18.71 -0.71 13.06
CA PRO A 101 -18.34 0.59 13.61
C PRO A 101 -16.84 0.94 13.54
N VAL A 102 -16.00 0.06 12.97
CA VAL A 102 -14.54 0.26 12.98
C VAL A 102 -14.13 1.40 12.05
N GLY A 103 -14.67 1.48 10.84
CA GLY A 103 -14.41 2.57 9.90
C GLY A 103 -12.99 2.53 9.36
N LEU A 104 -12.22 3.60 9.51
CA LEU A 104 -10.88 3.71 8.93
C LEU A 104 -9.79 3.18 9.87
N VAL A 105 -8.85 2.41 9.33
CA VAL A 105 -7.63 1.98 10.00
C VAL A 105 -6.43 2.57 9.27
N LEU A 106 -5.61 3.38 9.94
CA LEU A 106 -4.36 3.88 9.39
C LEU A 106 -3.34 2.74 9.37
N VAL A 107 -2.94 2.30 8.18
CA VAL A 107 -1.98 1.20 7.98
C VAL A 107 -0.55 1.72 8.09
N LEU A 108 -0.22 2.73 7.29
CA LEU A 108 1.10 3.35 7.24
C LEU A 108 1.04 4.79 6.77
N GLU A 109 2.15 5.50 6.98
CA GLU A 109 2.38 6.82 6.41
C GLU A 109 3.72 6.85 5.67
N ARG A 110 3.79 7.68 4.61
CA ARG A 110 4.99 7.87 3.79
C ARG A 110 5.41 9.33 3.78
N TYR A 111 6.68 9.55 4.04
CA TYR A 111 7.33 10.88 4.07
C TYR A 111 8.60 10.89 3.23
N LEU A 112 9.04 12.05 2.74
CA LEU A 112 10.34 12.15 2.06
C LEU A 112 11.54 12.25 3.00
N TRP A 113 11.29 12.59 4.26
CA TRP A 113 12.30 12.63 5.31
C TRP A 113 11.62 12.33 6.64
N TYR A 114 12.39 11.83 7.60
CA TYR A 114 11.87 11.41 8.90
C TYR A 114 12.67 12.08 10.02
N GLY A 115 11.96 12.78 10.90
CA GLY A 115 12.56 13.60 11.94
C GLY A 115 11.71 13.66 13.21
N ALA A 116 12.15 14.49 14.15
CA ALA A 116 11.47 14.64 15.43
C ALA A 116 10.03 15.13 15.24
N GLY A 117 9.08 14.47 15.90
CA GLY A 117 7.65 14.80 15.87
C GLY A 117 6.80 13.96 14.93
N LEU A 118 7.40 13.08 14.12
CA LEU A 118 6.66 12.06 13.37
C LEU A 118 6.38 10.83 14.25
N GLU A 119 5.34 10.07 13.90
CA GLU A 119 4.93 8.86 14.61
C GLU A 119 6.13 7.89 14.69
N PHE A 120 6.46 7.47 15.91
CA PHE A 120 7.48 6.47 16.18
C PHE A 120 6.93 5.50 17.21
N ARG A 121 7.02 4.21 16.91
CA ARG A 121 6.76 3.17 17.89
C ARG A 121 7.85 2.11 17.84
N SER A 122 8.29 1.67 19.01
CA SER A 122 9.33 0.64 19.12
C SER A 122 8.85 -0.75 18.70
N ASP A 123 7.53 -0.97 18.64
CA ASP A 123 6.89 -2.24 18.26
C ASP A 123 6.54 -2.32 16.76
N ARG A 124 6.79 -1.26 15.99
CA ARG A 124 6.46 -1.14 14.56
C ARG A 124 7.65 -0.66 13.75
N GLY A 125 7.64 -0.96 12.45
CA GLY A 125 8.74 -0.66 11.56
C GLY A 125 8.76 0.79 11.07
N VAL A 126 9.95 1.38 11.07
CA VAL A 126 10.29 2.50 10.19
C VAL A 126 11.33 1.98 9.19
N TYR A 127 11.04 2.09 7.90
CA TYR A 127 11.92 1.58 6.85
C TYR A 127 11.94 2.49 5.62
N LEU A 128 12.89 2.24 4.72
CA LEU A 128 13.01 2.98 3.46
C LEU A 128 12.40 2.18 2.32
N ASP A 129 11.56 2.84 1.53
CA ASP A 129 11.01 2.34 0.25
C ASP A 129 11.36 3.36 -0.86
N GLY A 130 12.48 3.11 -1.53
CA GLY A 130 13.06 4.06 -2.48
C GLY A 130 13.39 5.40 -1.82
N ARG A 131 12.63 6.44 -2.18
CA ARG A 131 12.79 7.80 -1.62
C ARG A 131 11.88 8.09 -0.41
N TRP A 132 11.03 7.14 -0.05
CA TRP A 132 10.08 7.29 1.03
C TRP A 132 10.64 6.69 2.31
N VAL A 133 10.47 7.42 3.41
CA VAL A 133 10.46 6.83 4.73
C VAL A 133 9.04 6.38 5.02
N VAL A 134 8.87 5.09 5.25
CA VAL A 134 7.59 4.46 5.56
C VAL A 134 7.54 4.20 7.06
N VAL A 135 6.45 4.62 7.68
CA VAL A 135 6.17 4.43 9.10
C VAL A 135 4.94 3.56 9.22
N GLU A 136 5.09 2.37 9.79
CA GLU A 136 3.96 1.49 10.09
C GLU A 136 3.18 1.99 11.30
N ALA A 137 1.85 2.05 11.18
CA ALA A 137 0.97 2.52 12.24
C ALA A 137 -0.02 1.44 12.71
N GLU A 138 -0.79 0.88 11.78
CA GLU A 138 -1.92 -0.05 12.02
C GLU A 138 -2.73 0.36 13.27
N ARG A 139 -3.45 1.47 13.13
CA ARG A 139 -4.23 2.11 14.19
C ARG A 139 -5.64 2.40 13.70
N ALA A 140 -6.65 1.92 14.41
CA ALA A 140 -8.03 2.32 14.16
C ALA A 140 -8.19 3.82 14.44
N VAL A 141 -8.56 4.59 13.42
CA VAL A 141 -8.86 6.03 13.53
C VAL A 141 -10.36 6.29 13.44
N GLY A 142 -11.14 5.34 12.92
CA GLY A 142 -12.60 5.42 12.84
C GLY A 142 -13.06 6.37 11.75
N ARG A 143 -12.90 7.67 12.01
CA ARG A 143 -13.20 8.76 11.10
C ARG A 143 -12.05 9.74 11.13
N LEU A 144 -11.76 10.36 10.00
CA LEU A 144 -10.63 11.27 9.87
C LEU A 144 -11.13 12.70 9.68
N PRO A 145 -11.10 13.54 10.73
CA PRO A 145 -11.41 14.95 10.59
C PRO A 145 -10.27 15.65 9.85
N LEU A 146 -10.62 16.39 8.81
CA LEU A 146 -9.69 17.10 7.93
C LEU A 146 -10.07 18.57 7.89
N ARG A 147 -9.06 19.42 7.69
CA ARG A 147 -9.26 20.84 7.44
C ARG A 147 -8.82 21.15 6.02
N VAL A 148 -9.68 21.83 5.27
CA VAL A 148 -9.40 22.22 3.89
C VAL A 148 -8.31 23.30 3.88
N ALA A 149 -7.21 23.00 3.21
CA ALA A 149 -6.09 23.90 3.01
C ALA A 149 -6.26 24.70 1.72
N GLY A 150 -5.80 25.95 1.72
CA GLY A 150 -5.95 26.87 0.59
C GLY A 150 -4.69 27.04 -0.24
N THR A 151 -3.58 26.44 0.18
CA THR A 151 -2.25 26.64 -0.45
C THR A 151 -1.55 25.35 -0.84
N VAL A 152 -2.17 24.21 -0.55
CA VAL A 152 -1.64 22.88 -0.82
C VAL A 152 -2.79 21.98 -1.23
N GLU A 153 -2.52 21.07 -2.16
CA GLU A 153 -3.49 20.06 -2.58
C GLU A 153 -3.61 18.99 -1.49
N GLN A 154 -4.86 18.56 -1.29
CA GLN A 154 -5.26 17.46 -0.41
C GLN A 154 -6.21 16.57 -1.20
N GLU A 155 -5.79 15.35 -1.48
CA GLU A 155 -6.54 14.41 -2.30
C GLU A 155 -6.95 13.17 -1.50
N ILE A 156 -8.13 12.65 -1.83
CA ILE A 156 -8.62 11.34 -1.38
C ILE A 156 -8.75 10.46 -2.62
N ILE A 157 -8.18 9.25 -2.56
CA ILE A 157 -8.13 8.31 -3.69
C ILE A 157 -8.71 6.97 -3.23
N VAL A 158 -9.80 6.56 -3.88
CA VAL A 158 -10.55 5.32 -3.61
C VAL A 158 -10.66 4.53 -4.91
N GLY A 159 -9.74 3.58 -5.11
CA GLY A 159 -9.62 2.85 -6.37
C GLY A 159 -9.35 3.78 -7.55
N GLN A 160 -10.31 3.89 -8.48
CA GLN A 160 -10.24 4.81 -9.62
C GLN A 160 -10.86 6.18 -9.34
N ASN A 161 -11.59 6.33 -8.23
CA ASN A 161 -12.23 7.58 -7.85
C ASN A 161 -11.24 8.45 -7.10
N ARG A 162 -11.22 9.75 -7.42
CA ARG A 162 -10.39 10.74 -6.74
C ARG A 162 -11.17 12.03 -6.53
N THR A 163 -10.82 12.75 -5.47
CA THR A 163 -11.36 14.09 -5.21
C THR A 163 -10.33 14.93 -4.48
N THR A 164 -10.37 16.25 -4.71
CA THR A 164 -9.54 17.24 -4.03
C THR A 164 -10.38 18.02 -3.03
N LEU A 165 -9.93 18.16 -1.78
CA LEU A 165 -10.74 18.81 -0.74
C LEU A 165 -11.11 20.27 -1.06
N SER A 166 -10.23 21.00 -1.74
CA SER A 166 -10.49 22.39 -2.14
C SER A 166 -11.55 22.54 -3.24
N GLU A 167 -11.91 21.45 -3.92
CA GLU A 167 -13.02 21.41 -4.88
C GLU A 167 -14.36 21.14 -4.20
N LEU A 168 -14.33 20.59 -2.98
CA LEU A 168 -15.52 20.18 -2.23
C LEU A 168 -16.02 21.26 -1.25
N ALA A 169 -15.11 22.01 -0.63
CA ALA A 169 -15.46 23.00 0.38
C ALA A 169 -14.47 24.17 0.41
N GLU A 170 -14.89 25.27 1.03
CA GLU A 170 -14.08 26.48 1.14
C GLU A 170 -12.83 26.28 2.02
N TYR A 171 -11.84 27.13 1.81
CA TYR A 171 -10.65 27.17 2.65
C TYR A 171 -11.00 27.27 4.14
N GLY A 172 -10.36 26.43 4.95
CA GLY A 172 -10.51 26.44 6.39
C GLY A 172 -11.72 25.67 6.90
N ALA A 173 -12.63 25.25 6.02
CA ALA A 173 -13.75 24.37 6.34
C ALA A 173 -13.27 23.06 6.97
N ARG A 174 -14.11 22.48 7.82
CA ARG A 174 -13.85 21.20 8.47
C ARG A 174 -14.70 20.14 7.79
N VAL A 175 -14.05 19.10 7.30
CA VAL A 175 -14.72 17.96 6.69
C VAL A 175 -14.35 16.69 7.44
N MET A 176 -15.21 15.68 7.36
CA MET A 176 -14.99 14.37 7.93
C MET A 176 -14.93 13.34 6.82
N LEU A 177 -13.82 12.59 6.78
CA LEU A 177 -13.73 11.38 5.98
C LEU A 177 -14.21 10.20 6.82
N GLU A 178 -15.24 9.49 6.38
CA GLU A 178 -15.81 8.35 7.11
C GLU A 178 -16.31 7.24 6.18
N VAL A 179 -16.47 6.05 6.75
CA VAL A 179 -17.05 4.87 6.10
C VAL A 179 -18.54 4.81 6.42
N ARG A 180 -19.38 4.63 5.41
CA ARG A 180 -20.82 4.38 5.55
C ARG A 180 -21.22 3.09 4.83
N PRO A 181 -22.31 2.41 5.23
CA PRO A 181 -22.88 1.29 4.48
C PRO A 181 -23.33 1.67 3.07
#